data_AF-A0A7C3F7W0-F1
#
_entry.id   AF-A0A7C3F7W0-F1
#
_cell.length_a   1.000
_cell.length_b   1.000
_cell.length_c   1.000
_cell.angle_alpha   90.00
_cell.angle_beta   90.00
_cell.angle_gamma   90.00
#
_symmetry.space_group_name_H-M   'P 1'
#
loop_
_entity.id
_entity.type
_entity.pdbx_description
1 polymer ?
#
loop_
_entity_poly.entity_id
_entity_poly.type
_entity_poly.pdbx_seq_one_letter_code
_entity_poly.pdbx_strand_id
1 'polypeptide(L)' 'HLQLVVSDGRIVFDAIAFNQGDWADRMPSRIDLAFTFEINEWNGERRFQLRVQDLRPAGEGG' A
#
# COMPACT_ATOMS: atom_id res chain seq x y z
N HIS A 1 8.76 2.24 8.25
CA HIS A 1 7.32 2.37 7.94
C HIS A 1 7.23 3.11 6.63
N LEU A 2 6.40 2.63 5.71
CA LEU A 2 6.23 3.24 4.40
C LEU A 2 4.75 3.51 4.18
N GLN A 3 4.40 4.75 3.90
CA GLN A 3 3.06 5.14 3.48
C GLN A 3 3.05 5.31 1.96
N LEU A 4 2.03 4.77 1.32
CA LEU A 4 1.88 4.71 -0.13
C LEU A 4 0.49 5.24 -0.51
N VAL A 5 0.41 5.82 -1.71
CA VAL A 5 -0.87 6.05 -2.38
C VAL A 5 -0.88 5.15 -3.60
N VAL A 6 -1.86 4.24 -3.68
CA VAL A 6 -1.97 3.24 -4.75
C VAL A 6 -3.24 3.45 -5.55
N SER A 7 -3.19 3.14 -6.85
CA SER A 7 -4.35 3.17 -7.72
C SER A 7 -4.31 2.04 -8.74
N ASP A 8 -5.48 1.49 -9.03
CA ASP A 8 -5.72 0.56 -10.14
C ASP A 8 -6.09 1.30 -11.46
N GLY A 9 -6.03 2.63 -11.45
CA GLY A 9 -6.47 3.51 -12.53
C GLY A 9 -7.93 3.96 -12.44
N ARG A 10 -8.71 3.44 -11.48
CA ARG A 10 -10.10 3.86 -11.22
C ARG A 10 -10.28 4.42 -9.82
N ILE A 11 -9.68 3.77 -8.83
CA ILE A 11 -9.82 4.13 -7.43
C ILE A 11 -8.43 4.39 -6.86
N VAL A 12 -8.35 5.34 -5.93
CA VAL A 12 -7.12 5.68 -5.21
C VAL A 12 -7.33 5.33 -3.73
N PHE A 13 -6.35 4.65 -3.13
CA PHE A 13 -6.35 4.32 -1.71
C PHE A 13 -5.05 4.73 -1.04
N ASP A 14 -5.16 5.18 0.20
CA ASP A 14 -4.03 5.23 1.12
C ASP A 14 -3.66 3.83 1.58
N ALA A 15 -2.37 3.54 1.64
CA ALA A 15 -1.83 2.26 2.09
C ALA A 15 -0.68 2.46 3.08
N ILE A 16 -0.59 1.60 4.08
CA ILE A 16 0.48 1.60 5.08
C ILE A 16 1.19 0.24 5.09
N ALA A 17 2.50 0.27 4.91
CA ALA A 17 3.36 -0.89 4.92
C ALA A 17 4.33 -0.83 6.12
N PHE A 18 4.14 -1.75 7.06
CA PHE A 18 5.01 -1.92 8.21
C PHE A 18 6.27 -2.70 7.81
N ASN A 19 7.42 -2.33 8.37
CA ASN A 19 8.73 -2.96 8.09
C ASN A 19 9.18 -3.00 6.62
N GLN A 20 8.53 -2.25 5.74
CA GLN A 20 8.83 -2.19 4.31
C GLN A 20 9.40 -0.82 3.91
N GLY A 21 10.22 -0.21 4.77
CA GLY A 21 10.78 1.13 4.55
C GLY A 21 11.71 1.20 3.34
N ASP A 22 12.48 0.14 3.11
CA ASP A 22 13.49 0.07 2.04
C ASP A 22 12.88 0.12 0.63
N TRP A 23 11.57 -0.06 0.51
CA TRP A 23 10.85 0.09 -0.75
C TRP A 23 10.78 1.54 -1.24
N ALA A 24 10.91 2.54 -0.35
CA ALA A 24 10.81 3.95 -0.72
C ALA A 24 11.76 4.35 -1.86
N ASP A 25 12.99 3.83 -1.85
CA ASP A 25 14.03 4.20 -2.82
C ASP A 25 13.99 3.36 -4.10
N ARG A 26 13.32 2.21 -4.08
CA ARG A 26 13.32 1.22 -5.17
C ARG A 26 11.93 0.90 -5.72
N MET A 27 10.93 1.72 -5.39
CA MET A 27 9.54 1.46 -5.72
C MET A 27 9.32 1.53 -7.24
N PRO A 28 8.94 0.43 -7.91
CA PRO A 28 8.59 0.49 -9.32
C PRO A 28 7.24 1.18 -9.53
N SER A 29 6.98 1.64 -10.75
CA SER A 29 5.71 2.31 -11.10
C SER A 29 4.49 1.40 -11.02
N ARG A 30 4.68 0.08 -11.08
CA ARG A 30 3.63 -0.94 -10.92
C ARG A 30 4.11 -2.03 -9.99
N ILE A 31 3.24 -2.40 -9.07
CA ILE A 31 3.46 -3.44 -8.07
C ILE A 31 2.25 -4.36 -8.00
N ASP A 32 2.49 -5.61 -7.62
CA ASP A 32 1.44 -6.43 -7.06
C ASP A 32 1.44 -6.24 -5.54
N LEU A 33 0.25 -6.03 -4.99
CA LEU A 33 0.04 -5.64 -3.60
C LEU A 33 -0.81 -6.71 -2.90
N ALA A 34 -0.28 -7.31 -1.83
CA ALA A 34 -1.08 -8.11 -0.91
C ALA A 34 -1.48 -7.24 0.29
N PHE A 35 -2.77 -7.10 0.56
CA PHE A 35 -3.28 -6.18 1.57
C PHE A 35 -4.56 -6.66 2.24
N THR A 36 -4.88 -6.06 3.38
CA THR A 36 -6.20 -6.14 4.02
C THR A 36 -6.79 -4.74 4.15
N PHE A 37 -8.12 -4.64 4.06
CA PHE A 37 -8.80 -3.39 4.38
C PHE A 37 -8.83 -3.17 5.88
N GLU A 38 -8.43 -1.97 6.30
CA GLU A 38 -8.51 -1.51 7.68
C GLU A 38 -9.23 -0.16 7.75
N ILE A 39 -9.92 0.09 8.85
CA ILE A 39 -10.43 1.41 9.18
C ILE A 39 -9.44 2.01 10.15
N ASN A 40 -8.73 3.04 9.71
CA ASN A 40 -7.90 3.84 10.59
C ASN A 40 -8.77 4.93 11.23
N GLU A 41 -8.83 4.96 12.55
CA GLU A 41 -9.53 6.00 13.31
C GLU A 41 -8.49 6.94 13.93
N TRP A 42 -8.30 8.11 13.32
CA TRP A 42 -7.38 9.13 13.81
C TRP A 42 -8.13 10.41 14.12
N ASN A 43 -8.00 10.91 15.35
CA ASN A 43 -8.67 12.14 15.80
C ASN A 43 -10.19 12.14 15.57
N GLY A 44 -10.84 10.96 15.67
CA GLY A 44 -12.28 10.80 15.42
C GLY A 44 -12.68 10.72 13.94
N GLU A 45 -11.74 10.88 13.01
CA GLU A 45 -11.98 10.61 11.58
C GLU A 45 -11.70 9.14 11.27
N ARG A 46 -12.68 8.49 10.65
CA ARG A 46 -12.57 7.11 10.16
C ARG A 46 -12.21 7.14 8.69
N ARG A 47 -11.05 6.58 8.33
CA ARG A 47 -10.61 6.46 6.93
C ARG A 47 -10.31 5.01 6.60
N PHE A 48 -10.76 4.59 5.42
CA PHE A 48 -10.33 3.30 4.89
C PHE A 48 -8.88 3.41 4.44
N GLN A 49 -8.05 2.50 4.94
CA GLN A 49 -6.65 2.40 4.58
C GLN A 49 -6.32 0.94 4.28
N LEU A 50 -5.44 0.71 3.30
CA LEU A 50 -4.95 -0.62 3.02
C LEU A 50 -3.76 -0.91 3.94
N ARG A 51 -3.88 -1.92 4.79
CA ARG A 51 -2.72 -2.45 5.52
C ARG A 51 -1.99 -3.43 4.62
N VAL A 52 -0.79 -3.06 4.21
CA VAL A 52 0.03 -3.82 3.28
C VAL A 52 0.69 -4.98 4.03
N GLN A 53 0.48 -6.19 3.52
CA GLN A 53 1.10 -7.41 4.01
C GLN A 53 2.38 -7.72 3.24
N ASP A 54 2.36 -7.52 1.92
CA ASP A 54 3.51 -7.77 1.07
C ASP A 54 3.48 -6.92 -0.22
N LEU A 55 4.66 -6.67 -0.78
CA LEU A 55 4.89 -5.86 -1.98
C LEU A 55 5.83 -6.61 -2.91
N ARG A 56 5.48 -6.67 -4.20
CA ARG A 56 6.39 -7.14 -5.25
C ARG A 56 6.26 -6.29 -6.52
N PRO A 57 7.32 -6.19 -7.36
CA PRO A 57 7.21 -5.57 -8.67
C PRO A 57 6.18 -6.31 -9.53
N ALA A 58 5.38 -5.58 -10.28
CA ALA A 58 4.37 -6.20 -11.14
C ALA A 58 5.04 -7.06 -12.22
N GLY A 59 4.57 -8.30 -12.39
CA GLY A 59 5.04 -9.19 -13.45
C GLY A 59 6.19 -10.14 -13.08
N GLU A 60 6.68 -10.15 -11.84
CA GLU A 60 7.68 -11.14 -11.36
C GLU A 60 7.07 -12.52 -11.01
N GLY A 61 5.84 -12.79 -11.43
CA GLY A 61 5.22 -14.11 -11.38
C GLY A 61 5.19 -14.75 -12.77
N GLY A 62 6.34 -15.26 -13.22
CA GLY A 62 6.46 -16.14 -14.39
C GLY A 62 6.49 -17.60 -13.97
#